data_AF-X1JA16-F1
#
_entry.id   AF-X1JA16-F1
#
_cell.length_a   1.000
_cell.length_b   1.000
_cell.length_c   1.000
_cell.angle_alpha   90.00
_cell.angle_beta   90.00
_cell.angle_gamma   90.00
#
_symmetry.space_group_name_H-M   'P 1'
#
loop_
_entity.id
_entity.type
_entity.pdbx_description
1 polymer ?
#
loop_
_entity_poly.entity_id
_entity_poly.type
_entity_poly.pdbx_seq_one_letter_code
_entity_poly.pdbx_strand_id
1 'polypeptide(L)' 'PLINHNQLTIHQAHQLLKTKELSSLELTKATLERILQVEPKVHALVTITDELALK' A
#
# COMPACT_ATOMS: atom_id res chain seq x y z
N PRO A 1 -14.17 4.86 -5.15
CA PRO A 1 -13.97 3.49 -4.61
C PRO A 1 -12.52 3.05 -4.83
N LEU A 2 -11.70 3.07 -3.78
CA LEU A 2 -10.29 2.72 -3.90
C LEU A 2 -10.13 1.21 -4.05
N ILE A 3 -9.37 0.81 -5.06
CA ILE A 3 -9.16 -0.57 -5.49
C ILE A 3 -8.30 -1.29 -4.44
N ASN A 4 -8.69 -2.50 -4.05
CA ASN A 4 -7.99 -3.28 -3.03
C ASN A 4 -6.72 -3.93 -3.59
N HIS A 5 -5.62 -3.17 -3.67
CA HIS A 5 -4.32 -3.63 -4.17
C HIS A 5 -3.54 -4.51 -3.18
N ASN A 6 -4.01 -4.67 -1.94
CA ASN A 6 -3.29 -5.39 -0.88
C ASN A 6 -3.35 -6.92 -1.01
N GLN A 7 -4.01 -7.44 -2.04
CA GLN A 7 -4.04 -8.87 -2.36
C GLN A 7 -3.06 -9.24 -3.49
N LEU A 8 -2.35 -8.27 -4.05
CA LEU A 8 -1.35 -8.52 -5.08
C LEU A 8 -0.14 -9.20 -4.45
N THR A 9 0.35 -10.24 -5.13
CA THR A 9 1.72 -10.71 -4.89
C THR A 9 2.72 -9.63 -5.34
N ILE A 10 3.95 -9.69 -4.82
CA ILE A 10 5.00 -8.75 -5.22
C ILE A 10 5.27 -8.78 -6.73
N HIS A 11 5.14 -9.96 -7.36
CA HIS A 11 5.30 -10.11 -8.81
C HIS A 11 4.21 -9.38 -9.60
N GLN A 12 2.95 -9.48 -9.17
CA GLN A 12 1.83 -8.80 -9.81
C GLN A 12 1.94 -7.28 -9.63
N ALA A 13 2.24 -6.81 -8.42
CA ALA A 13 2.44 -5.38 -8.16
C ALA A 13 3.59 -4.82 -9.01
N HIS A 14 4.72 -5.53 -9.08
CA HIS A 14 5.85 -5.15 -9.93
C HIS A 14 5.48 -5.12 -11.42
N GLN A 15 4.72 -6.09 -11.92
CA GLN A 15 4.27 -6.10 -13.31
C GLN A 15 3.39 -4.89 -13.62
N LEU A 16 2.42 -4.56 -12.76
CA LEU A 16 1.51 -3.42 -12.95
C LEU A 16 2.25 -2.07 -12.89
N LEU A 17 3.24 -1.94 -12.00
CA LEU A 17 4.11 -0.78 -11.95
C LEU A 17 4.92 -0.64 -13.26
N LYS A 18 5.47 -1.75 -13.76
CA LYS A 18 6.25 -1.78 -14.99
C LYS A 18 5.41 -1.43 -16.22
N THR A 19 4.16 -1.89 -16.27
CA THR A 19 3.22 -1.59 -17.37
C THR A 19 2.51 -0.24 -17.20
N LYS A 20 2.75 0.47 -16.09
CA LYS A 20 2.11 1.75 -15.73
C LYS A 20 0.59 1.66 -15.55
N GLU A 21 0.07 0.46 -15.29
CA GLU A 21 -1.33 0.22 -14.94
C GLU A 21 -1.62 0.57 -13.47
N LEU A 22 -0.57 0.67 -12.66
CA LEU A 22 -0.61 1.13 -11.27
C LEU A 22 0.58 2.06 -11.04
N SER A 23 0.36 3.20 -10.38
CA SER A 23 1.47 4.06 -9.95
C SER A 23 1.98 3.68 -8.56
N SER A 24 3.24 4.01 -8.29
CA SER A 24 3.82 3.86 -6.95
C SER A 24 3.02 4.64 -5.90
N LEU A 25 2.49 5.81 -6.26
CA LEU A 25 1.68 6.63 -5.35
C LEU A 25 0.37 5.95 -4.96
N GLU A 26 -0.33 5.35 -5.94
CA GLU A 26 -1.57 4.61 -5.69
C GLU A 26 -1.33 3.36 -4.84
N LEU A 27 -0.28 2.60 -5.16
CA LEU A 27 0.10 1.41 -4.39
C LEU A 27 0.44 1.78 -2.93
N THR A 28 1.29 2.78 -2.72
CA THR A 28 1.68 3.24 -1.36
C THR A 28 0.47 3.72 -0.58
N LYS A 29 -0.43 4.52 -1.19
CA LYS A 29 -1.65 4.99 -0.52
C LYS A 29 -2.58 3.84 -0.12
N ALA A 30 -2.79 2.87 -1.00
CA ALA A 30 -3.63 1.70 -0.72
C ALA A 30 -3.05 0.83 0.41
N THR A 31 -1.72 0.72 0.51
CA THR A 31 -1.05 0.02 1.61
C THR A 31 -1.19 0.79 2.93
N LEU A 32 -0.92 2.09 2.93
CA LEU A 32 -1.08 2.94 4.13
C LEU A 32 -2.53 2.94 4.65
N GLU A 33 -3.52 3.04 3.77
CA GLU A 33 -4.93 2.98 4.15
C GLU A 33 -5.27 1.67 4.86
N ARG A 34 -4.77 0.54 4.36
CA ARG A 34 -5.00 -0.77 4.98
C ARG A 34 -4.26 -0.93 6.30
N ILE A 35 -3.07 -0.34 6.43
CA ILE A 35 -2.37 -0.25 7.71
C ILE A 35 -3.22 0.52 8.71
N LEU A 36 -3.73 1.70 8.37
CA LEU A 36 -4.52 2.54 9.28
C LEU A 36 -5.84 1.86 9.73
N GLN A 37 -6.49 1.11 8.84
CA GLN A 37 -7.68 0.32 9.21
C GLN A 37 -7.34 -0.93 10.04
N VAL A 38 -6.17 -1.48 9.75
CA VAL A 38 -5.53 -2.69 10.27
C VAL A 38 -5.10 -2.69 11.72
N GLU A 39 -4.17 -1.77 11.89
CA GLU A 39 -3.18 -1.73 12.94
C GLU A 39 -3.78 -1.58 14.33
N PRO A 40 -4.87 -0.81 14.55
CA PRO A 40 -5.52 -0.73 15.87
C PRO A 40 -6.05 -2.07 16.42
N LYS A 41 -6.12 -3.11 15.57
CA LYS A 41 -6.55 -4.46 15.98
C LYS A 41 -5.37 -5.40 16.14
N VAL A 42 -4.38 -5.30 15.25
CA VAL A 42 -3.27 -6.27 15.15
C VAL A 42 -2.07 -5.87 16.01
N HIS A 43 -1.79 -4.58 16.15
CA HIS A 43 -0.64 -4.06 16.90
C HIS A 43 0.69 -4.68 16.45
N ALA A 44 0.92 -4.76 15.13
CA ALA A 44 2.14 -5.32 14.52
C ALA A 44 3.23 -4.27 14.22
N LEU A 45 2.88 -2.98 14.11
CA LEU A 45 3.77 -1.90 13.72
C LEU A 45 4.02 -0.95 14.89
N VAL A 46 5.29 -0.69 15.18
CA VAL A 46 5.69 0.25 16.25
C VAL A 46 5.54 1.71 15.79
N THR A 47 5.94 1.99 14.55
CA THR A 47 5.92 3.33 13.96
C THR A 47 5.46 3.25 12.52
N ILE A 48 4.52 4.11 12.14
CA ILE A 48 4.10 4.31 10.75
C ILE A 48 4.70 5.62 10.26
N THR A 49 5.39 5.60 9.12
CA THR A 49 6.05 6.77 8.51
C THR A 49 5.39 7.13 7.19
N ASP A 50 4.10 7.45 7.25
CA ASP A 50 3.25 7.75 6.09
C ASP A 50 3.72 8.99 5.32
N GLU A 51 4.07 10.08 6.01
CA GLU A 51 4.59 11.29 5.39
C GLU A 51 5.88 11.05 4.61
N LEU A 52 6.76 10.19 5.14
CA LEU A 52 8.01 9.84 4.47
C LEU A 52 7.76 8.95 3.24
N ALA A 53 6.81 8.02 3.34
CA ALA A 53 6.48 7.10 2.26
C ALA A 53 5.81 7.79 1.05
N LEU A 54 5.21 8.97 1.25
CA LEU A 54 4.52 9.75 0.22
C LEU A 54 5.39 10.88 -0.39
N LYS A 55 6.63 11.04 0.05
CA LYS A 55 7.62 11.97 -0.53
C LYS A 55 8.37 11.32 -1.68
#